data_AF-A0A940Q1M5-F1
#
_entry.id   AF-A0A940Q1M5-F1
#
_cell.length_a   1.000
_cell.length_b   1.000
_cell.length_c   1.000
_cell.angle_alpha   90.00
_cell.angle_beta   90.00
_cell.angle_gamma   90.00
#
_symmetry.space_group_name_H-M   'P 1'
#
loop_
_entity.id
_entity.type
_entity.pdbx_description
1 polymer ?
#
loop_
_entity_poly.entity_id
_entity_poly.type
_entity_poly.pdbx_seq_one_letter_code
_entity_poly.pdbx_strand_id
1 'polypeptide(L)' 'MGVCTDICVISNAMLLKAFFPEIPTSIKADCCAGVTPEASETALRAMKSCQITVE' A
#
# COMPACT_ATOMS: atom_id res chain seq x y z
N MET A 1 6.85 -1.58 3.57
CA MET A 1 8.04 -1.00 2.94
C MET A 1 8.33 -1.79 1.68
N GLY A 2 8.87 -1.14 0.66
CA GLY A 2 9.17 -1.80 -0.62
C GLY A 2 9.26 -0.78 -1.75
N VAL A 3 9.84 -1.20 -2.87
CA VAL A 3 9.93 -0.37 -4.08
C VAL A 3 8.76 -0.65 -5.02
N CYS A 4 8.38 0.39 -5.77
CA CYS A 4 7.18 0.47 -6.61
C CYS A 4 5.88 0.48 -5.79
N THR A 5 5.62 1.59 -5.08
CA THR A 5 4.41 1.80 -4.24
C THR A 5 3.13 1.45 -4.99
N ASP A 6 3.06 1.87 -6.25
CA ASP A 6 1.95 1.76 -7.18
C ASP A 6 1.89 0.45 -7.97
N ILE A 7 2.86 -0.46 -7.76
CA ILE A 7 2.90 -1.77 -8.42
C ILE A 7 3.00 -2.88 -7.38
N CYS A 8 4.20 -3.10 -6.83
CA CYS A 8 4.49 -4.26 -5.99
C CYS A 8 3.92 -4.07 -4.57
N VAL A 9 4.01 -2.87 -4.00
CA VAL A 9 3.56 -2.64 -2.63
C VAL A 9 2.03 -2.73 -2.56
N ILE A 10 1.31 -2.02 -3.43
CA ILE A 10 -0.14 -2.10 -3.48
C ILE A 10 -0.65 -3.51 -3.81
N SER A 11 -0.06 -4.20 -4.80
CA SER A 11 -0.52 -5.54 -5.17
C SER A 11 -0.40 -6.52 -4.01
N ASN A 12 0.74 -6.53 -3.33
CA ASN A 12 0.95 -7.40 -2.19
C ASN A 12 0.06 -7.03 -1.00
N ALA A 13 -0.08 -5.73 -0.69
CA ALA A 13 -0.90 -5.29 0.44
C ALA A 13 -2.38 -5.63 0.23
N MET A 14 -2.91 -5.44 -0.98
CA MET A 14 -4.28 -5.79 -1.33
C MET A 14 -4.52 -7.30 -1.28
N LEU A 15 -3.60 -8.11 -1.82
CA LEU A 15 -3.69 -9.57 -1.72
C LEU A 15 -3.68 -10.02 -0.27
N LEU A 16 -2.77 -9.49 0.55
CA LEU A 16 -2.66 -9.86 1.95
C LEU A 16 -3.94 -9.49 2.71
N LYS A 17 -4.52 -8.31 2.45
CA LYS A 17 -5.79 -7.89 3.03
C LYS A 17 -6.98 -8.74 2.54
N ALA A 18 -6.97 -9.18 1.29
CA ALA A 18 -8.01 -10.06 0.74
C ALA A 18 -7.97 -11.47 1.36
N PHE A 19 -6.78 -12.04 1.56
CA PHE A 19 -6.62 -13.35 2.19
C PHE A 19 -6.79 -13.32 3.71
N PHE A 20 -6.47 -12.18 4.34
CA PHE A 20 -6.54 -12.00 5.79
C PHE A 20 -7.28 -10.70 6.18
N PRO A 21 -8.62 -10.67 6.03
CA PRO A 21 -9.40 -9.43 6.23
C PRO A 21 -9.26 -8.81 7.62
N GLU A 22 -9.15 -9.65 8.65
CA GLU A 22 -9.08 -9.21 10.05
C GLU A 22 -7.66 -8.89 10.52
N ILE A 23 -6.64 -9.21 9.73
CA ILE A 23 -5.25 -8.94 10.13
C ILE A 23 -4.96 -7.45 9.89
N PRO A 24 -4.45 -6.73 10.90
CA PRO A 24 -3.98 -5.37 10.72
C PRO A 24 -2.79 -5.33 9.76
N THR A 25 -2.92 -4.53 8.70
CA THR A 25 -1.88 -4.33 7.69
C THR A 25 -1.50 -2.86 7.66
N SER A 26 -0.19 -2.58 7.67
CA SER A 26 0.36 -1.22 7.66
C SER A 26 1.44 -1.04 6.59
N ILE A 27 1.46 0.13 5.97
CA ILE A 27 2.49 0.57 5.02
C ILE A 27 3.21 1.78 5.59
N LYS A 28 4.52 1.69 5.74
CA LYS A 28 5.39 2.84 6.01
C LYS A 28 5.72 3.55 4.70
N ALA A 29 5.09 4.68 4.46
CA ALA A 29 5.17 5.42 3.20
C ALA A 29 6.53 6.10 3.00
N ASP A 30 7.18 6.52 4.09
CA ASP A 30 8.55 7.06 4.10
C ASP A 30 9.61 6.06 3.59
N CYS A 31 9.30 4.77 3.66
CA CYS A 31 10.13 3.66 3.21
C CYS A 31 9.59 3.00 1.93
N CYS A 32 8.78 3.73 1.14
CA CYS A 32 8.25 3.29 -0.15
C CYS A 32 8.56 4.34 -1.23
N ALA A 33 8.73 3.89 -2.48
CA ALA A 33 8.95 4.77 -3.63
C ALA A 33 8.08 4.30 -4.80
N GLY A 34 7.29 5.21 -5.37
CA GLY A 34 6.51 4.96 -6.59
C GLY A 34 7.23 5.47 -7.84
N VAL A 35 6.66 5.19 -9.02
CA VAL A 35 7.20 5.65 -10.31
C VAL A 35 7.13 7.17 -10.45
N THR A 36 6.02 7.78 -9.96
CA THR A 36 5.87 9.23 -9.80
C THR A 36 5.25 9.54 -8.44
N PRO A 37 5.36 10.77 -7.91
CA PRO A 37 4.70 11.18 -6.68
C PRO A 37 3.18 10.95 -6.73
N GLU A 38 2.54 11.28 -7.84
CA GLU A 38 1.09 11.16 -8.03
C GLU A 38 0.65 9.69 -8.07
N ALA A 39 1.43 8.83 -8.73
CA ALA A 39 1.17 7.39 -8.75
C ALA A 39 1.28 6.80 -7.34
N SER A 40 2.32 7.17 -6.60
CA SER A 40 2.53 6.75 -5.20
C SER A 40 1.36 7.19 -4.31
N GLU A 41 0.94 8.46 -4.39
CA GLU A 41 -0.18 8.99 -3.61
C GLU A 41 -1.49 8.29 -3.94
N THR A 42 -1.75 8.05 -5.23
CA THR A 42 -2.94 7.32 -5.68
C THR A 42 -2.99 5.90 -5.08
N ALA A 43 -1.86 5.20 -5.07
CA ALA A 43 -1.75 3.86 -4.51
C ALA A 43 -1.93 3.84 -2.98
N LEU A 44 -1.31 4.79 -2.26
CA LEU A 44 -1.48 4.94 -0.81
C LEU A 44 -2.95 5.23 -0.44
N ARG A 45 -3.63 6.07 -1.22
CA ARG A 45 -5.05 6.37 -1.02
C ARG A 45 -5.93 5.15 -1.26
N ALA A 46 -5.65 4.36 -2.29
CA ALA A 46 -6.38 3.11 -2.56
C ALA A 46 -6.22 2.12 -1.39
N MET A 47 -5.00 1.96 -0.87
CA MET A 47 -4.74 1.10 0.29
C MET A 47 -5.49 1.58 1.55
N LYS A 48 -5.51 2.89 1.84
CA LYS A 48 -6.31 3.45 2.96
C LYS A 48 -7.79 3.08 2.87
N SER A 49 -8.38 3.15 1.69
CA SER A 49 -9.79 2.75 1.47
C SER A 49 -10.06 1.28 1.77
N CYS A 50 -9.04 0.43 1.68
CA CYS A 50 -9.11 -1.00 1.98
C CYS A 50 -8.72 -1.33 3.44
N GLN A 51 -8.84 -0.37 4.36
CA GLN A 51 -8.50 -0.54 5.78
C GLN A 51 -7.04 -0.96 6.02
N ILE A 52 -6.15 -0.56 5.11
CA ILE A 52 -4.70 -0.70 5.29
C ILE A 52 -4.20 0.64 5.87
N THR A 53 -3.55 0.58 7.02
CA THR A 53 -3.01 1.78 7.66
C THR A 53 -1.79 2.26 6.89
N VAL A 54 -1.66 3.57 6.70
CA VAL A 54 -0.48 4.17 6.07
C VAL A 54 0.15 5.13 7.06
N GLU A 55 1.40 4.86 7.42
CA GLU A 55 2.24 5.60 8.35
C GLU A 55 3.35 6.37 7.63
#